data_AF-A0A7S2Z079-F1
#
_entry.id   AF-A0A7S2Z079-F1
#
_cell.length_a   1.000
_cell.length_b   1.000
_cell.length_c   1.000
_cell.angle_alpha   90.00
_cell.angle_beta   90.00
_cell.angle_gamma   90.00
#
_symmetry.space_group_name_H-M   'P 1'
#
loop_
_entity.id
_entity.type
_entity.pdbx_description
1 polymer ?
#
loop_
_entity_poly.entity_id
_entity_poly.type
_entity_poly.pdbx_seq_one_letter_code
_entity_poly.pdbx_strand_id
1 'polypeptide(L)'
;RGGNKIEGADECIRHLEESGKRVFYLTNNSAKSRQGCADKLASLVGVAASTDQIIASSSSAAAYLGDKGFDKQSKVLVIGQEGIHAELREAGFQSLRCEDLVEETSPQCSIAEFEGIPVDETVRAVVAGVDDAFSYRKLCLASLYLRSDPTRLFVATNRDVGDRVGTDGRLIPGAGPVVAALESAAGRCAVNV
;
A
#
# COMPACT_ATOMS: atom_id res chain seq x y z
N ARG A 1 14.12 4.45 -16.22
CA ARG A 1 14.42 3.58 -15.06
C ARG A 1 14.61 4.45 -13.82
N GLY A 2 14.02 4.11 -12.67
CA GLY A 2 14.01 4.99 -11.49
C GLY A 2 13.19 6.26 -11.77
N GLY A 3 13.79 7.44 -11.56
CA GLY A 3 13.18 8.74 -11.87
C GLY A 3 13.25 9.16 -13.34
N ASN A 4 13.86 8.36 -14.21
CA ASN A 4 14.07 8.73 -15.62
C ASN A 4 13.13 7.97 -16.56
N LYS A 5 12.70 8.62 -17.65
CA LYS A 5 12.03 7.97 -18.79
C LYS A 5 12.92 6.86 -19.38
N ILE A 6 12.32 5.79 -19.90
CA ILE A 6 13.03 4.84 -20.76
C ILE A 6 12.97 5.40 -22.19
N GLU A 7 14.09 5.40 -22.90
CA GLU A 7 14.16 5.89 -24.28
C GLU A 7 13.15 5.16 -25.18
N GLY A 8 12.41 5.91 -25.99
CA GLY A 8 11.36 5.40 -26.88
C GLY A 8 10.06 4.95 -26.21
N ALA A 9 9.93 5.02 -24.88
CA ALA A 9 8.74 4.52 -24.18
C ALA A 9 7.46 5.28 -24.56
N ASP A 10 7.53 6.61 -24.63
CA ASP A 10 6.42 7.48 -25.03
C ASP A 10 6.03 7.30 -26.49
N GLU A 11 7.01 7.17 -27.39
CA GLU A 11 6.77 6.90 -28.81
C GLU A 11 6.07 5.55 -29.02
N CYS A 12 6.54 4.52 -28.32
CA CYS A 12 5.93 3.19 -28.35
C CYS A 12 4.48 3.20 -27.85
N ILE A 13 4.24 3.85 -26.70
CA ILE A 13 2.88 3.99 -26.13
C ILE A 13 1.96 4.70 -27.11
N ARG A 14 2.41 5.86 -27.65
CA ARG A 14 1.63 6.64 -28.61
C ARG A 14 1.29 5.83 -29.86
N HIS A 15 2.25 5.08 -30.40
CA HIS A 15 2.03 4.24 -31.56
C HIS A 15 0.98 3.15 -31.32
N LEU A 16 0.96 2.55 -30.12
CA LEU A 16 -0.07 1.57 -29.75
C LEU A 16 -1.47 2.21 -29.71
N GLU A 17 -1.58 3.39 -29.10
CA GLU A 17 -2.83 4.14 -29.00
C GLU A 17 -3.34 4.59 -30.39
N GLU A 18 -2.46 5.15 -31.23
CA GLU A 18 -2.75 5.55 -32.61
C GLU A 18 -3.17 4.36 -33.49
N SER A 19 -2.71 3.15 -33.14
CA SER A 19 -3.11 1.89 -33.78
C SER A 19 -4.45 1.33 -33.26
N GLY A 20 -5.19 2.10 -32.46
CA GLY A 20 -6.49 1.72 -31.90
C GLY A 20 -6.40 0.69 -30.76
N LYS A 21 -5.23 0.50 -30.14
CA LYS A 21 -5.09 -0.38 -28.97
C LYS A 21 -5.46 0.38 -27.70
N ARG A 22 -6.06 -0.34 -26.75
CA ARG A 22 -6.27 0.16 -25.39
C ARG A 22 -5.05 -0.15 -24.55
N VAL A 23 -4.43 0.88 -23.98
CA VAL A 23 -3.24 0.76 -23.14
C VAL A 23 -3.62 0.94 -21.67
N PHE A 24 -3.15 0.03 -20.83
CA PHE A 24 -3.27 0.08 -19.38
C PHE A 24 -1.87 0.05 -18.74
N TYR A 25 -1.73 0.74 -17.61
CA TYR A 25 -0.49 0.88 -16.86
C TYR A 25 -0.62 0.14 -15.53
N LEU A 26 0.10 -0.99 -15.42
CA LEU A 26 0.07 -1.83 -14.23
C LEU A 26 1.30 -1.55 -13.36
N THR A 27 1.09 -1.41 -12.05
CA THR A 27 2.18 -1.22 -11.10
C THR A 27 1.92 -1.85 -9.74
N ASN A 28 2.91 -2.58 -9.22
CA ASN A 28 2.91 -3.07 -7.84
C ASN A 28 3.20 -1.97 -6.81
N ASN A 29 3.48 -0.73 -7.24
CA ASN A 29 3.77 0.36 -6.32
C ASN A 29 2.48 0.87 -5.67
N SER A 30 2.35 0.67 -4.36
CA SER A 30 1.23 1.17 -3.57
C SER A 30 1.50 2.52 -2.90
N ALA A 31 2.68 3.12 -3.11
CA ALA A 31 3.04 4.39 -2.50
C ALA A 31 2.32 5.58 -3.11
N LYS A 32 1.78 5.43 -4.32
CA LYS A 32 0.97 6.43 -5.02
C LYS A 32 -0.43 5.88 -5.28
N SER A 33 -1.40 6.80 -5.32
CA SER A 33 -2.72 6.53 -5.88
C SER A 33 -2.62 6.40 -7.41
N ARG A 34 -3.69 5.92 -8.04
CA ARG A 34 -3.87 5.94 -9.50
C ARG A 34 -3.66 7.35 -10.04
N GLN A 35 -4.22 8.38 -9.39
CA GLN A 35 -3.97 9.77 -9.77
C GLN A 35 -2.48 10.14 -9.67
N GLY A 36 -1.81 9.80 -8.57
CA GLY A 36 -0.37 10.06 -8.42
C GLY A 36 0.50 9.30 -9.44
N CYS A 37 0.05 8.13 -9.89
CA CYS A 37 0.67 7.39 -10.98
C CYS A 37 0.44 8.07 -12.34
N ALA A 38 -0.77 8.59 -12.60
CA ALA A 38 -1.09 9.35 -13.81
C ALA A 38 -0.22 10.61 -13.91
N ASP A 39 -0.14 11.38 -12.82
CA ASP A 39 0.67 12.59 -12.74
C ASP A 39 2.16 12.29 -12.97
N LYS A 40 2.63 11.15 -12.47
CA LYS A 40 4.01 10.67 -12.68
C LYS A 40 4.26 10.25 -14.14
N LEU A 41 3.31 9.58 -14.79
CA LEU A 41 3.42 9.23 -16.22
C LEU A 41 3.45 10.50 -17.08
N ALA A 42 2.57 11.46 -16.79
CA ALA A 42 2.52 12.73 -17.50
C ALA A 42 3.83 13.52 -17.35
N SER A 43 4.32 13.67 -16.12
CA SER A 43 5.52 14.46 -15.84
C SER A 43 6.84 13.80 -16.27
N LEU A 44 7.00 12.49 -16.08
CA LEU A 44 8.27 11.81 -16.35
C LEU A 44 8.35 11.19 -17.74
N VAL A 45 7.21 10.74 -18.28
CA VAL A 45 7.17 10.02 -19.56
C VAL A 45 6.60 10.91 -20.66
N GLY A 46 5.75 11.89 -20.33
CA GLY A 46 5.04 12.71 -21.31
C GLY A 46 3.77 12.02 -21.85
N VAL A 47 3.22 11.08 -21.08
CA VAL A 47 2.04 10.28 -21.44
C VAL A 47 0.88 10.68 -20.54
N ALA A 48 -0.21 11.16 -21.14
CA ALA A 48 -1.44 11.45 -20.43
C ALA A 48 -2.24 10.15 -20.26
N ALA A 49 -2.43 9.72 -19.02
CA ALA A 49 -3.23 8.55 -18.67
C ALA A 49 -4.40 8.96 -17.77
N SER A 50 -5.59 8.41 -18.00
CA SER A 50 -6.68 8.51 -17.03
C SER A 50 -6.46 7.53 -15.87
N THR A 51 -7.11 7.77 -14.73
CA THR A 51 -7.08 6.85 -13.58
C THR A 51 -7.65 5.47 -13.92
N ASP A 52 -8.60 5.38 -14.86
CA ASP A 52 -9.16 4.11 -15.34
C ASP A 52 -8.17 3.27 -16.15
N GLN A 53 -7.11 3.89 -16.70
CA GLN A 53 -6.03 3.18 -17.37
C GLN A 53 -5.00 2.63 -16.37
N ILE A 54 -5.06 2.99 -15.09
CA ILE A 54 -4.03 2.66 -14.11
C ILE A 54 -4.55 1.59 -13.15
N ILE A 55 -3.80 0.51 -13.08
CA ILE A 55 -4.02 -0.57 -12.13
C ILE A 55 -2.83 -0.56 -11.18
N ALA A 56 -3.02 0.05 -10.02
CA ALA A 56 -2.04 0.09 -8.95
C ALA A 56 -2.40 -0.92 -7.86
N SER A 57 -1.40 -1.49 -7.20
CA SER A 57 -1.63 -2.37 -6.05
C SER A 57 -2.35 -1.68 -4.88
N SER A 58 -2.19 -0.36 -4.71
CA SER A 58 -2.98 0.45 -3.76
C SER A 58 -4.48 0.39 -4.08
N SER A 59 -4.85 0.60 -5.35
CA SER A 59 -6.25 0.51 -5.80
C SER A 59 -6.78 -0.93 -5.76
N SER A 60 -5.92 -1.92 -6.02
CA SER A 60 -6.27 -3.34 -5.99
C SER A 60 -6.60 -3.79 -4.56
N ALA A 61 -5.89 -3.29 -3.54
CA ALA A 61 -6.24 -3.54 -2.14
C ALA A 61 -7.60 -2.94 -1.76
N ALA A 62 -7.90 -1.71 -2.17
CA ALA A 62 -9.20 -1.10 -1.93
C ALA A 62 -10.35 -1.86 -2.62
N ALA A 63 -10.16 -2.25 -3.89
CA ALA A 63 -11.13 -3.06 -4.63
C ALA A 63 -11.36 -4.42 -3.97
N TYR A 64 -10.28 -5.10 -3.55
CA TYR A 64 -10.37 -6.38 -2.86
C TYR A 64 -11.18 -6.29 -1.56
N LEU A 65 -11.00 -5.24 -0.76
CA LEU A 65 -11.81 -5.04 0.45
C LEU A 65 -13.28 -4.83 0.10
N GLY A 66 -13.59 -4.07 -0.94
CA GLY A 66 -14.95 -3.90 -1.46
C GLY A 66 -15.63 -5.23 -1.82
N ASP A 67 -14.91 -6.09 -2.54
CA ASP A 67 -15.41 -7.41 -2.97
C ASP A 67 -15.67 -8.37 -1.80
N LYS A 68 -15.03 -8.16 -0.64
CA LYS A 68 -15.28 -8.95 0.57
C LYS A 68 -16.53 -8.51 1.34
N GLY A 69 -17.31 -7.56 0.82
CA GLY A 69 -18.52 -7.07 1.49
C GLY A 69 -18.20 -6.28 2.75
N PHE A 70 -17.02 -5.67 2.79
CA PHE A 70 -16.58 -4.83 3.89
C PHE A 70 -17.50 -3.60 4.00
N ASP A 71 -18.09 -3.38 5.17
CA ASP A 71 -18.88 -2.18 5.40
C ASP A 71 -17.98 -0.96 5.21
N LYS A 72 -18.43 0.01 4.41
CA LYS A 72 -17.68 1.25 4.15
C LYS A 72 -17.45 2.09 5.40
N GLN A 73 -18.27 1.90 6.44
CA GLN A 73 -18.06 2.50 7.77
C GLN A 73 -16.95 1.80 8.58
N SER A 74 -16.52 0.61 8.17
CA SER A 74 -15.43 -0.09 8.83
C SER A 74 -14.09 0.58 8.54
N LYS A 75 -13.22 0.55 9.54
CA LYS A 75 -11.90 1.15 9.48
C LYS A 75 -10.86 0.16 8.96
N VAL A 76 -9.84 0.67 8.30
CA VAL A 76 -8.72 -0.10 7.76
C VAL A 76 -7.43 0.45 8.34
N LEU A 77 -6.72 -0.35 9.14
CA LEU A 77 -5.38 0.04 9.59
C LEU A 77 -4.39 -0.16 8.44
N VAL A 78 -3.65 0.89 8.10
CA VAL A 78 -2.68 0.86 7.01
C VAL A 78 -1.27 0.90 7.57
N ILE A 79 -0.46 -0.09 7.19
CA ILE A 79 0.99 -0.08 7.34
C ILE A 79 1.57 0.18 5.96
N GLY A 80 1.75 1.46 5.62
CA GLY A 80 2.11 1.86 4.27
C GLY A 80 1.99 3.36 4.01
N GLN A 81 2.27 3.73 2.77
CA GLN A 81 2.32 5.10 2.27
C GLN A 81 0.93 5.68 1.91
N GLU A 82 0.87 7.01 1.70
CA GLU A 82 -0.37 7.77 1.41
C GLU A 82 -1.16 7.25 0.20
N GLY A 83 -0.50 6.63 -0.79
CA GLY A 83 -1.19 6.05 -1.94
C GLY A 83 -2.28 5.04 -1.56
N ILE A 84 -2.06 4.23 -0.52
CA ILE A 84 -3.07 3.28 -0.02
C ILE A 84 -4.23 4.03 0.64
N HIS A 85 -3.92 5.03 1.47
CA HIS A 85 -4.94 5.85 2.14
C HIS A 85 -5.84 6.58 1.15
N ALA A 86 -5.26 7.14 0.09
CA ALA A 86 -6.01 7.84 -0.96
C ALA A 86 -6.98 6.91 -1.70
N GLU A 87 -6.54 5.71 -2.10
CA GLU A 87 -7.40 4.74 -2.79
C GLU A 87 -8.49 4.16 -1.88
N LEU A 88 -8.17 3.90 -0.61
CA LEU A 88 -9.17 3.48 0.37
C LEU A 88 -10.24 4.56 0.56
N ARG A 89 -9.84 5.83 0.66
CA ARG A 89 -10.75 6.98 0.77
C ARG A 89 -11.64 7.12 -0.46
N GLU A 90 -11.07 6.98 -1.66
CA GLU A 90 -11.82 7.01 -2.92
C GLU A 90 -12.86 5.88 -3.02
N ALA A 91 -12.51 4.69 -2.53
CA ALA A 91 -13.45 3.56 -2.43
C ALA A 91 -14.53 3.75 -1.34
N GLY A 92 -14.34 4.72 -0.46
CA GLY A 92 -15.26 5.10 0.62
C GLY A 92 -14.95 4.46 1.98
N PHE A 93 -13.75 3.93 2.18
CA PHE A 93 -13.31 3.37 3.47
C PHE A 93 -12.63 4.44 4.33
N GLN A 94 -12.74 4.30 5.66
CA GLN A 94 -11.94 5.05 6.60
C GLN A 94 -10.60 4.35 6.84
N SER A 95 -9.50 4.96 6.39
CA SER A 95 -8.16 4.46 6.70
C SER A 95 -7.62 5.08 7.99
N LEU A 96 -6.96 4.27 8.82
CA LEU A 96 -6.21 4.72 10.00
C LEU A 96 -4.72 4.50 9.82
N ARG A 97 -3.95 5.39 10.43
CA ARG A 97 -2.51 5.28 10.64
C ARG A 97 -2.25 4.81 12.07
N CYS A 98 -1.03 4.34 12.35
CA CYS A 98 -0.67 3.96 13.71
C CYS A 98 -0.67 5.17 14.65
N GLU A 99 -0.31 6.33 14.13
CA GLU A 99 -0.29 7.62 14.83
C GLU A 99 -1.70 8.09 15.23
N ASP A 100 -2.76 7.57 14.57
CA ASP A 100 -4.15 7.84 14.96
C ASP A 100 -4.60 6.99 16.17
N LEU A 101 -3.85 5.92 16.48
CA LEU A 101 -4.18 4.95 17.53
C LEU A 101 -3.41 5.18 18.82
N VAL A 102 -2.17 5.67 18.71
CA VAL A 102 -1.28 5.91 19.84
C VAL A 102 -0.40 7.13 19.56
N GLU A 103 -0.28 8.00 20.56
CA GLU A 103 0.68 9.10 20.52
C GLU A 103 2.09 8.57 20.82
N GLU A 104 3.04 8.86 19.94
CA GLU A 104 4.43 8.49 20.15
C GLU A 104 5.12 9.47 21.11
N THR A 105 5.15 9.12 22.40
CA THR A 105 5.84 9.92 23.43
C THR A 105 7.31 9.54 23.61
N SER A 106 7.74 8.41 23.02
CA SER A 106 9.09 7.86 23.15
C SER A 106 9.52 7.07 21.91
N PRO A 107 10.79 7.15 21.49
CA PRO A 107 11.31 6.32 20.40
C PRO A 107 11.40 4.84 20.76
N GLN A 108 11.45 4.48 22.05
CA GLN A 108 11.40 3.08 22.49
C GLN A 108 9.98 2.67 22.88
N CYS A 109 9.60 1.45 22.48
CA CYS A 109 8.34 0.85 22.91
C CYS A 109 8.48 0.20 24.29
N SER A 110 7.39 0.16 25.06
CA SER A 110 7.30 -0.59 26.31
C SER A 110 6.12 -1.57 26.29
N ILE A 111 6.14 -2.60 27.15
CA ILE A 111 5.00 -3.53 27.25
C ILE A 111 3.73 -2.80 27.70
N ALA A 112 3.87 -1.94 28.72
CA ALA A 112 2.76 -1.16 29.27
C ALA A 112 2.08 -0.26 28.24
N GLU A 113 2.83 0.24 27.24
CA GLU A 113 2.28 1.00 26.12
C GLU A 113 1.20 0.20 25.39
N PHE A 114 1.45 -1.07 25.08
CA PHE A 114 0.52 -1.89 24.30
C PHE A 114 -0.57 -2.54 25.15
N GLU A 115 -0.31 -2.83 26.43
CA GLU A 115 -1.32 -3.35 27.36
C GLU A 115 -2.49 -2.36 27.54
N GLY A 116 -2.20 -1.06 27.48
CA GLY A 116 -3.20 -0.01 27.64
C GLY A 116 -4.01 0.34 26.39
N ILE A 117 -3.67 -0.20 25.21
CA ILE A 117 -4.31 0.19 23.95
C ILE A 117 -5.59 -0.62 23.72
N PRO A 118 -6.77 0.01 23.73
CA PRO A 118 -8.00 -0.69 23.37
C PRO A 118 -7.99 -1.05 21.88
N VAL A 119 -8.41 -2.28 21.57
CA VAL A 119 -8.64 -2.69 20.19
C VAL A 119 -9.94 -2.06 19.70
N ASP A 120 -9.88 -1.23 18.67
CA ASP A 120 -11.07 -0.73 18.00
C ASP A 120 -11.69 -1.85 17.13
N GLU A 121 -12.81 -2.41 17.59
CA GLU A 121 -13.55 -3.48 16.90
C GLU A 121 -14.11 -3.05 15.52
N THR A 122 -14.21 -1.74 15.26
CA THR A 122 -14.66 -1.22 13.96
C THR A 122 -13.55 -1.24 12.91
N VAL A 123 -12.29 -1.40 13.31
CA VAL A 123 -11.24 -1.77 12.35
C VAL A 123 -11.53 -3.20 11.91
N ARG A 124 -11.54 -3.50 10.62
CA ARG A 124 -11.88 -4.85 10.14
C ARG A 124 -10.84 -5.41 9.18
N ALA A 125 -9.83 -4.61 8.82
CA ALA A 125 -8.71 -5.03 7.98
C ALA A 125 -7.41 -4.34 8.38
N VAL A 126 -6.30 -5.03 8.14
CA VAL A 126 -4.95 -4.44 8.07
C VAL A 126 -4.44 -4.58 6.64
N VAL A 127 -4.05 -3.46 6.03
CA VAL A 127 -3.44 -3.41 4.69
C VAL A 127 -1.98 -3.03 4.83
N ALA A 128 -1.10 -3.85 4.26
CA ALA A 128 0.35 -3.67 4.31
C ALA A 128 0.91 -3.40 2.92
N GLY A 129 1.76 -2.37 2.81
CA GLY A 129 2.55 -2.07 1.64
C GLY A 129 3.96 -1.62 2.04
N VAL A 130 4.66 -0.99 1.11
CA VAL A 130 5.93 -0.31 1.45
C VAL A 130 5.65 0.85 2.42
N ASP A 131 6.49 0.99 3.45
CA ASP A 131 6.45 2.05 4.46
C ASP A 131 7.91 2.42 4.79
N ASP A 132 8.33 3.63 4.45
CA ASP A 132 9.70 4.10 4.70
C ASP A 132 9.90 4.59 6.15
N ALA A 133 8.81 4.72 6.90
CA ALA A 133 8.77 4.98 8.33
C ALA A 133 8.30 3.73 9.10
N PHE A 134 8.54 2.53 8.57
CA PHE A 134 8.19 1.28 9.26
C PHE A 134 8.95 1.17 10.58
N SER A 135 8.22 0.95 11.68
CA SER A 135 8.76 0.90 13.02
C SER A 135 8.29 -0.33 13.78
N TYR A 136 9.01 -0.68 14.85
CA TYR A 136 8.59 -1.78 15.73
C TYR A 136 7.21 -1.52 16.36
N ARG A 137 6.88 -0.25 16.64
CA ARG A 137 5.55 0.15 17.13
C ARG A 137 4.45 -0.18 16.14
N LYS A 138 4.64 0.14 14.85
CA LYS A 138 3.71 -0.22 13.77
C LYS A 138 3.52 -1.73 13.66
N LEU A 139 4.62 -2.50 13.77
CA LEU A 139 4.60 -3.96 13.81
C LEU A 139 3.78 -4.50 15.00
N CYS A 140 3.98 -3.95 16.21
CA CYS A 140 3.23 -4.32 17.40
C CYS A 140 1.74 -4.03 17.27
N LEU A 141 1.36 -2.84 16.82
CA LEU A 141 -0.04 -2.45 16.62
C LEU A 141 -0.72 -3.34 15.59
N ALA A 142 -0.12 -3.53 14.42
CA ALA A 142 -0.68 -4.40 13.39
C ALA A 142 -0.83 -5.84 13.90
N SER A 143 0.16 -6.37 14.63
CA SER A 143 0.09 -7.70 15.24
C SER A 143 -1.05 -7.81 16.26
N LEU A 144 -1.20 -6.82 17.13
CA LEU A 144 -2.27 -6.76 18.14
C LEU A 144 -3.66 -6.79 17.48
N TYR A 145 -3.88 -5.97 16.45
CA TYR A 145 -5.13 -5.95 15.69
C TYR A 145 -5.36 -7.25 14.90
N LEU A 146 -4.33 -7.86 14.30
CA LEU A 146 -4.47 -9.09 13.53
C LEU A 146 -4.70 -10.33 14.41
N ARG A 147 -4.21 -10.31 15.65
CA ARG A 147 -4.33 -11.41 16.61
C ARG A 147 -5.58 -11.33 17.48
N SER A 148 -6.18 -10.16 17.64
CA SER A 148 -7.41 -9.99 18.43
C SER A 148 -8.64 -10.63 17.78
N ASP A 149 -8.71 -10.66 16.45
CA ASP A 149 -9.82 -11.25 15.71
C ASP A 149 -9.34 -11.99 14.45
N PRO A 150 -9.46 -13.32 14.38
CA PRO A 150 -9.06 -14.10 13.20
C PRO A 150 -9.88 -13.77 11.95
N THR A 151 -11.07 -13.19 12.08
CA THR A 151 -11.91 -12.78 10.95
C THR A 151 -11.45 -11.46 10.32
N ARG A 152 -10.58 -10.71 11.00
CA ARG A 152 -9.97 -9.49 10.44
C ARG A 152 -9.16 -9.83 9.20
N LEU A 153 -9.36 -9.05 8.14
CA LEU A 153 -8.62 -9.26 6.90
C LEU A 153 -7.18 -8.79 7.05
N PHE A 154 -6.26 -9.53 6.41
CA PHE A 154 -4.87 -9.15 6.29
C PHE A 154 -4.50 -9.15 4.81
N VAL A 155 -4.17 -7.98 4.28
CA VAL A 155 -3.96 -7.77 2.85
C VAL A 155 -2.58 -7.17 2.61
N ALA A 156 -1.83 -7.72 1.67
CA ALA A 156 -0.55 -7.19 1.21
C ALA A 156 -0.74 -6.61 -0.19
N THR A 157 -0.29 -5.38 -0.43
CA THR A 157 -0.39 -4.75 -1.75
C THR A 157 0.53 -5.41 -2.76
N ASN A 158 1.67 -5.96 -2.34
CA ASN A 158 2.55 -6.84 -3.11
C ASN A 158 3.57 -7.49 -2.16
N ARG A 159 4.41 -8.38 -2.69
CA ARG A 159 5.50 -9.05 -1.96
C ARG A 159 6.88 -8.81 -2.56
N ASP A 160 7.05 -7.74 -3.31
CA ASP A 160 8.33 -7.43 -3.95
C ASP A 160 9.41 -7.21 -2.90
N VAL A 161 10.54 -7.93 -3.03
CA VAL A 161 11.62 -7.95 -2.04
C VAL A 161 12.31 -6.59 -1.90
N GLY A 162 12.34 -5.80 -2.96
CA GLY A 162 13.08 -4.55 -3.00
C GLY A 162 12.84 -3.71 -4.22
N ASP A 163 12.98 -2.39 -4.04
CA ASP A 163 12.96 -1.40 -5.09
C ASP A 163 14.38 -1.05 -5.54
N ARG A 164 14.56 -0.89 -6.85
CA ARG A 164 15.86 -0.48 -7.42
C ARG A 164 16.11 1.00 -7.18
N VAL A 165 17.28 1.31 -6.65
CA VAL A 165 17.77 2.68 -6.45
C VAL A 165 19.06 2.91 -7.22
N GLY A 166 19.22 4.14 -7.73
CA GLY A 166 20.37 4.50 -8.56
C GLY A 166 20.42 3.76 -9.90
N THR A 167 21.59 3.80 -10.54
CA THR A 167 21.89 3.14 -11.82
C THR A 167 22.80 1.93 -11.67
N ASP A 168 23.35 1.72 -10.47
CA ASP A 168 24.33 0.69 -10.11
C ASP A 168 23.70 -0.62 -9.59
N GLY A 169 22.37 -0.75 -9.70
CA GLY A 169 21.66 -2.00 -9.39
C GLY A 169 21.39 -2.24 -7.90
N ARG A 170 21.63 -1.24 -7.03
CA ARG A 170 21.29 -1.29 -5.60
C ARG A 170 19.79 -1.50 -5.37
N LEU A 171 19.48 -2.16 -4.26
CA LEU A 171 18.11 -2.41 -3.81
C LEU A 171 17.91 -1.81 -2.41
N ILE A 172 16.75 -1.18 -2.22
CA ILE A 172 16.21 -0.88 -0.88
C ILE A 172 15.03 -1.83 -0.61
N PRO A 173 14.69 -2.10 0.67
CA PRO A 173 13.52 -2.93 0.99
C PRO A 173 12.23 -2.42 0.34
N GLY A 174 11.47 -3.34 -0.23
CA GLY A 174 10.14 -3.08 -0.81
C GLY A 174 9.03 -3.38 0.20
N ALA A 175 7.82 -3.65 -0.29
CA ALA A 175 6.71 -4.07 0.56
C ALA A 175 6.93 -5.48 1.16
N GLY A 176 7.62 -6.38 0.44
CA GLY A 176 7.82 -7.77 0.85
C GLY A 176 8.41 -7.93 2.27
N PRO A 177 9.52 -7.27 2.61
CA PRO A 177 10.08 -7.32 3.96
C PRO A 177 9.14 -6.80 5.06
N VAL A 178 8.36 -5.74 4.79
CA VAL A 178 7.35 -5.23 5.73
C VAL A 178 6.26 -6.27 5.96
N VAL A 179 5.72 -6.84 4.87
CA VAL A 179 4.70 -7.89 4.92
C VAL A 179 5.22 -9.11 5.67
N ALA A 180 6.44 -9.56 5.39
CA ALA A 180 7.04 -10.72 6.05
C ALA A 180 7.18 -10.53 7.56
N ALA A 181 7.60 -9.33 8.01
CA ALA A 181 7.67 -9.00 9.43
C ALA A 181 6.28 -9.08 10.10
N LEU A 182 5.27 -8.50 9.45
CA LEU A 182 3.88 -8.53 9.91
C LEU A 182 3.30 -9.95 9.94
N GLU A 183 3.52 -10.77 8.90
CA GLU A 183 3.09 -12.17 8.84
C GLU A 183 3.71 -13.00 9.96
N SER A 184 5.00 -12.81 10.21
CA SER A 184 5.72 -13.47 11.31
C SER A 184 5.14 -13.08 12.68
N ALA A 185 4.86 -11.80 12.91
CA ALA A 185 4.31 -11.33 14.18
C ALA A 185 2.85 -11.76 14.39
N ALA A 186 2.03 -11.66 13.35
CA ALA A 186 0.62 -12.05 13.38
C ALA A 186 0.42 -13.57 13.45
N GLY A 187 1.39 -14.37 13.00
CA GLY A 187 1.29 -15.83 12.93
C GLY A 187 0.36 -16.31 11.82
N ARG A 188 0.13 -15.50 10.79
CA ARG A 188 -0.74 -15.81 9.64
C ARG A 188 -0.32 -15.03 8.40
N CYS A 189 -0.62 -15.57 7.22
CA CYS A 189 -0.29 -14.94 5.95
C CYS A 189 -1.31 -13.88 5.54
N ALA A 190 -0.83 -12.83 4.89
CA ALA A 190 -1.66 -11.88 4.17
C ALA A 190 -2.13 -12.48 2.84
N VAL A 191 -3.28 -12.00 2.37
CA VAL A 191 -3.68 -12.17 0.97
C VAL A 191 -2.91 -11.15 0.14
N ASN A 192 -2.12 -11.63 -0.82
CA ASN A 192 -1.42 -10.76 -1.76
C ASN A 192 -2.36 -10.40 -2.91
N VAL A 193 -2.59 -9.09 -3.10
CA VAL A 193 -3.42 -8.55 -4.19
C VAL A 193 -2.57 -7.92 -5.29
#